data_AF-A0A9P6E867-F1
#
_entry.id   AF-A0A9P6E867-F1
#
_cell.length_a   1.000
_cell.length_b   1.000
_cell.length_c   1.000
_cell.angle_alpha   90.00
_cell.angle_beta   90.00
_cell.angle_gamma   90.00
#
_symmetry.space_group_name_H-M   'P 1'
#
loop_
_entity.id
_entity.type
_entity.pdbx_description
1 polymer ?
#
loop_
_entity_poly.entity_id
_entity_poly.type
_entity_poly.pdbx_seq_one_letter_code
_entity_poly.pdbx_strand_id
1 'polypeptide(L)'
;MNKNPTVPSPLQKQDGRKSPQPVPQESSSSEPPRNQPPPVLEMSRFNSYSSPFASYPLLRDHTSTPYDHLRPSPGSPATLYSPSVHTTYTRFSTNDTSSRVSSFIPDLRPLRLLSYSKHLDTSKRLCQYEIPGGGTCRDDNCEDVHLSKLGSDGPSDRETADYLFSLLPAEWRTAYDVFSSTPILDALQHAQHQAGNAPLDLQGRVTDALTILMTTPSA
;
A
#
# COMPACT_ATOMS: atom_id res chain seq x y z
N MET A 1 -27.65 16.30 50.63
CA MET A 1 -28.38 15.00 50.57
C MET A 1 -28.49 14.60 49.11
N ASN A 2 -27.49 13.86 48.61
CA ASN A 2 -27.53 12.41 48.36
C ASN A 2 -28.61 11.96 47.38
N LYS A 3 -28.17 11.47 46.20
CA LYS A 3 -28.26 10.06 45.79
C LYS A 3 -27.61 9.88 44.42
N ASN A 4 -26.41 9.28 44.41
CA ASN A 4 -25.78 8.72 43.21
C ASN A 4 -26.46 7.38 42.88
N PRO A 5 -26.83 7.10 41.62
CA PRO A 5 -27.29 5.78 41.21
C PRO A 5 -26.11 4.85 40.91
N THR A 6 -26.05 3.77 41.68
CA THR A 6 -25.23 2.57 41.49
C THR A 6 -25.60 1.88 40.19
N VAL A 7 -24.62 1.65 39.30
CA VAL A 7 -24.78 0.79 38.11
C VAL A 7 -24.02 -0.52 38.34
N PRO A 8 -24.64 -1.69 38.10
CA PRO A 8 -24.08 -3.00 38.42
C PRO A 8 -23.02 -3.48 37.41
N SER A 9 -21.99 -4.14 37.94
CA SER A 9 -20.91 -4.81 37.22
C SER A 9 -21.40 -5.97 36.34
N PRO A 10 -20.91 -6.10 35.10
CA PRO A 10 -21.15 -7.30 34.31
C PRO A 10 -20.20 -8.45 34.70
N LEU A 11 -20.84 -9.60 34.88
CA LEU A 11 -20.31 -10.94 35.14
C LEU A 11 -19.16 -11.33 34.20
N GLN A 12 -18.01 -11.69 34.78
CA GLN A 12 -16.99 -12.50 34.11
C GLN A 12 -17.54 -13.89 33.81
N LYS A 13 -17.50 -14.30 32.53
CA LYS A 13 -17.92 -15.63 32.09
C LYS A 13 -16.75 -16.37 31.43
N GLN A 14 -16.16 -17.23 32.27
CA GLN A 14 -15.70 -18.59 32.03
C GLN A 14 -14.62 -18.87 30.96
N ASP A 15 -13.52 -19.38 31.52
CA ASP A 15 -12.41 -20.11 30.91
C ASP A 15 -12.86 -21.26 29.98
N GLY A 16 -12.55 -21.10 28.69
CA GLY A 16 -12.50 -22.21 27.74
C GLY A 16 -11.12 -22.85 27.76
N ARG A 17 -10.94 -23.90 28.57
CA ARG A 17 -9.80 -24.82 28.49
C ARG A 17 -9.75 -25.46 27.10
N LYS A 18 -8.82 -25.02 26.26
CA LYS A 18 -8.49 -25.68 24.98
C LYS A 18 -7.46 -26.78 25.26
N SER A 19 -7.87 -28.03 25.08
CA SER A 19 -7.02 -29.21 25.20
C SER A 19 -5.83 -29.15 24.22
N PRO A 20 -4.64 -29.63 24.63
CA PRO A 20 -3.49 -29.75 23.74
C PRO A 20 -3.68 -30.89 22.74
N GLN A 21 -3.51 -30.57 21.45
CA GLN A 21 -3.41 -31.57 20.39
C GLN A 21 -2.02 -32.23 20.42
N PRO A 22 -1.93 -33.57 20.25
CA PRO A 22 -0.66 -34.26 20.12
C PRO A 22 0.02 -33.96 18.79
N VAL A 23 1.31 -33.63 18.87
CA VAL A 23 2.23 -33.43 17.75
C VAL A 23 2.55 -34.79 17.10
N PRO A 24 2.37 -34.98 15.78
CA PRO A 24 2.94 -36.12 15.08
C PRO A 24 4.46 -35.94 14.96
N GLN A 25 5.21 -36.80 15.64
CA GLN A 25 6.63 -37.03 15.34
C GLN A 25 6.70 -37.87 14.06
N GLU A 26 7.00 -37.23 12.92
CA GLU A 26 7.50 -37.96 11.75
C GLU A 26 9.02 -37.88 11.71
N SER A 27 9.59 -38.96 12.24
CA SER A 27 10.94 -39.43 11.98
C SER A 27 11.04 -39.90 10.52
N SER A 28 11.89 -39.28 9.72
CA SER A 28 12.63 -40.00 8.66
C SER A 28 13.73 -39.12 8.07
N SER A 29 14.88 -39.17 8.75
CA SER A 29 16.17 -38.92 8.14
C SER A 29 16.41 -40.00 7.09
N SER A 30 16.26 -39.65 5.81
CA SER A 30 16.73 -40.47 4.69
C SER A 30 17.98 -39.80 4.13
N GLU A 31 19.12 -40.28 4.59
CA GLU A 31 20.45 -39.91 4.12
C GLU A 31 20.65 -40.49 2.70
N PRO A 32 20.90 -39.66 1.65
CA PRO A 32 21.12 -40.20 0.32
C PRO A 32 22.54 -40.80 0.21
N PRO A 33 22.69 -41.96 -0.47
CA PRO A 33 23.99 -42.60 -0.66
C PRO A 33 24.91 -41.72 -1.51
N ARG A 34 25.95 -41.21 -0.84
CA ARG A 34 27.13 -40.58 -1.39
C ARG A 34 27.92 -41.64 -2.17
N ASN A 35 27.80 -41.68 -3.50
CA ASN A 35 28.81 -42.16 -4.47
C ASN A 35 28.22 -42.23 -5.89
N GLN A 36 27.92 -41.08 -6.51
CA GLN A 36 27.90 -40.99 -7.98
C GLN A 36 29.07 -40.12 -8.44
N PRO A 37 29.89 -40.58 -9.40
CA PRO A 37 30.86 -39.72 -10.07
C PRO A 37 30.13 -38.57 -10.77
N PRO A 38 30.67 -37.35 -10.75
CA PRO A 38 30.00 -36.18 -11.30
C PRO A 38 29.72 -36.39 -12.80
N PRO A 39 28.50 -36.10 -13.29
CA PRO A 39 28.22 -36.10 -14.72
C PRO A 39 29.16 -35.11 -15.39
N VAL A 40 29.84 -35.58 -16.44
CA VAL A 40 30.70 -34.77 -17.30
C VAL A 40 29.88 -33.59 -17.78
N LEU A 41 30.27 -32.38 -17.36
CA LEU A 41 29.62 -31.15 -17.74
C LEU A 41 29.77 -30.98 -19.26
N GLU A 42 28.74 -31.40 -19.99
CA GLU A 42 28.56 -31.01 -21.38
C GLU A 42 28.57 -29.48 -21.39
N MET A 43 29.57 -28.91 -22.07
CA MET A 43 29.74 -27.47 -22.24
C MET A 43 28.49 -26.93 -22.92
N SER A 44 27.52 -26.58 -22.07
CA SER A 44 26.27 -25.94 -22.45
C SER A 44 26.64 -24.72 -23.26
N ARG A 45 26.32 -24.77 -24.55
CA ARG A 45 26.55 -23.68 -25.48
C ARG A 45 25.82 -22.49 -24.86
N PHE A 46 26.59 -21.51 -24.43
CA PHE A 46 26.05 -20.28 -23.89
C PHE A 46 25.21 -19.63 -24.98
N ASN A 47 23.89 -19.75 -24.88
CA ASN A 47 22.99 -18.97 -25.69
C ASN A 47 23.19 -17.50 -25.28
N SER A 48 23.50 -16.65 -26.26
CA SER A 48 23.61 -15.22 -26.02
C SER A 48 22.33 -14.71 -25.37
N TYR A 49 22.47 -14.06 -24.22
CA TYR A 49 21.33 -13.50 -23.49
C TYR A 49 20.61 -12.48 -24.36
N SER A 50 19.39 -12.83 -24.79
CA SER A 50 18.50 -11.91 -25.49
C SER A 50 17.69 -11.14 -24.45
N SER A 51 18.00 -9.85 -24.30
CA SER A 51 17.28 -8.99 -23.36
C SER A 51 15.82 -8.86 -23.81
N PRO A 52 14.82 -9.04 -22.92
CA PRO A 52 13.41 -8.81 -23.27
C PRO A 52 13.14 -7.36 -23.67
N PHE A 53 14.04 -6.43 -23.32
CA PHE A 53 13.98 -5.03 -23.73
C PHE A 53 14.54 -4.78 -25.14
N ALA A 54 15.13 -5.78 -25.81
CA ALA A 54 15.59 -5.66 -27.18
C ALA A 54 14.44 -5.36 -28.16
N SER A 55 13.21 -5.77 -27.83
CA SER A 55 12.01 -5.56 -28.64
C SER A 55 11.31 -4.22 -28.41
N TYR A 56 11.81 -3.38 -27.49
CA TYR A 56 11.16 -2.13 -27.09
C TYR A 56 12.14 -0.94 -27.20
N PRO A 57 12.29 -0.35 -28.41
CA PRO A 57 13.29 0.69 -28.69
C PRO A 57 13.14 1.93 -27.79
N LEU A 58 11.90 2.31 -27.46
CA LEU A 58 11.57 3.49 -26.67
C LEU A 58 12.08 3.42 -25.22
N LEU A 59 12.41 2.23 -24.71
CA LEU A 59 12.95 2.05 -23.36
C LEU A 59 14.48 2.08 -23.32
N ARG A 60 15.16 2.13 -24.47
CA ARG A 60 16.63 2.07 -24.57
C ARG A 60 17.32 3.44 -24.47
N ASP A 61 16.57 4.53 -24.54
CA ASP A 61 17.12 5.88 -24.68
C ASP A 61 17.72 6.49 -23.39
N HIS A 62 17.84 5.72 -22.30
CA HIS A 62 18.24 6.28 -21.00
C HIS A 62 19.57 5.76 -20.43
N THR A 63 20.22 4.76 -21.04
CA THR A 63 21.41 4.13 -20.44
C THR A 63 22.71 4.33 -21.20
N SER A 64 22.70 5.11 -22.28
CA SER A 64 23.91 5.42 -23.06
C SER A 64 24.42 6.83 -22.74
N THR A 65 24.85 7.08 -21.51
CA THR A 65 25.80 8.18 -21.26
C THR A 65 27.21 7.61 -21.44
N PRO A 66 27.89 7.87 -22.57
CA PRO A 66 29.29 7.51 -22.69
C PRO A 66 30.07 8.26 -21.61
N TYR A 67 30.77 7.49 -20.77
CA TYR A 67 31.83 7.98 -19.91
C TYR A 67 32.93 8.56 -20.79
N ASP A 68 32.81 9.84 -21.15
CA ASP A 68 33.96 10.61 -21.57
C ASP A 68 33.78 12.09 -21.20
N HIS A 69 34.85 12.62 -20.62
CA HIS A 69 35.11 14.03 -20.27
C HIS A 69 34.70 14.51 -18.86
N LEU A 70 35.65 14.29 -17.96
CA LEU A 70 36.00 15.19 -16.87
C LEU A 70 36.22 16.63 -17.38
N ARG A 71 35.25 17.53 -17.18
CA ARG A 71 35.51 18.97 -17.12
C ARG A 71 34.45 19.68 -16.26
N PRO A 72 34.80 20.19 -15.07
CA PRO A 72 33.88 20.98 -14.27
C PRO A 72 33.70 22.36 -14.93
N SER A 73 32.48 22.69 -15.32
CA SER A 73 32.08 24.06 -15.66
C SER A 73 31.25 24.62 -14.50
N PRO A 74 31.68 25.69 -13.82
CA PRO A 74 30.93 26.30 -12.75
C PRO A 74 29.92 27.29 -13.35
N GLY A 75 28.63 27.04 -13.12
CA GLY A 75 27.58 28.04 -13.37
C GLY A 75 26.40 27.50 -14.16
N SER A 76 25.47 26.87 -13.47
CA SER A 76 24.06 26.96 -13.80
C SER A 76 23.25 26.66 -12.52
N PRO A 77 22.41 27.59 -12.05
CA PRO A 77 21.54 27.32 -10.91
C PRO A 77 20.56 26.21 -11.30
N ALA A 78 20.47 25.19 -10.45
CA ALA A 78 19.51 24.12 -10.59
C ALA A 78 18.09 24.71 -10.54
N THR A 79 17.42 24.74 -11.68
CA THR A 79 15.98 24.94 -11.75
C THR A 79 15.35 23.75 -11.04
N LEU A 80 14.76 24.01 -9.88
CA LEU A 80 13.97 23.05 -9.13
C LEU A 80 12.93 22.43 -10.05
N TYR A 81 13.13 21.17 -10.42
CA TYR A 81 12.11 20.36 -11.05
C TYR A 81 10.99 20.18 -10.04
N SER A 82 9.97 21.03 -10.15
CA SER A 82 8.71 20.85 -9.46
C SER A 82 8.05 19.61 -10.06
N PRO A 83 7.81 18.52 -9.30
CA PRO A 83 7.04 17.41 -9.80
C PRO A 83 5.61 17.89 -10.01
N SER A 84 5.27 18.19 -11.26
CA SER A 84 3.90 18.48 -11.67
C SER A 84 3.12 17.18 -11.58
N VAL A 85 2.48 16.96 -10.44
CA VAL A 85 1.50 15.87 -10.24
C VAL A 85 0.31 16.20 -11.14
N HIS A 86 0.37 15.77 -12.40
CA HIS A 86 -0.79 15.81 -13.27
C HIS A 86 -1.76 14.76 -12.77
N THR A 87 -2.66 15.18 -11.87
CA THR A 87 -3.89 14.45 -11.56
C THR A 87 -4.68 14.37 -12.86
N THR A 88 -4.51 13.28 -13.61
CA THR A 88 -5.36 12.96 -14.76
C THR A 88 -6.75 12.69 -14.24
N TYR A 89 -7.55 13.75 -14.14
CA TYR A 89 -9.00 13.65 -14.06
C TYR A 89 -9.46 13.09 -15.41
N THR A 90 -9.66 11.78 -15.49
CA THR A 90 -10.45 11.19 -16.59
C THR A 90 -11.86 11.75 -16.47
N ARG A 91 -12.14 12.84 -17.20
CA ARG A 91 -13.51 13.31 -17.44
C ARG A 91 -14.21 12.24 -18.25
N PHE A 92 -14.97 11.38 -17.59
CA PHE A 92 -15.87 10.47 -18.27
C PHE A 92 -16.99 11.29 -18.90
N SER A 93 -17.07 11.22 -20.23
CA SER A 93 -18.05 11.89 -21.06
C SER A 93 -19.46 11.44 -20.65
N THR A 94 -20.27 12.40 -20.24
CA THR A 94 -21.68 12.25 -19.89
C THR A 94 -22.48 11.84 -21.13
N ASN A 95 -23.05 10.63 -21.14
CA ASN A 95 -24.29 10.27 -21.86
C ASN A 95 -24.68 8.82 -21.53
N ASP A 96 -25.05 8.53 -20.28
CA ASP A 96 -26.01 7.45 -20.01
C ASP A 96 -26.69 7.65 -18.65
N THR A 97 -28.02 7.61 -18.63
CA THR A 97 -28.84 8.24 -17.57
C THR A 97 -29.20 7.25 -16.44
N SER A 98 -28.64 6.03 -16.45
CA SER A 98 -29.05 4.96 -15.52
C SER A 98 -27.94 4.34 -14.64
N SER A 99 -26.71 4.86 -14.64
CA SER A 99 -25.58 4.32 -13.84
C SER A 99 -24.87 5.35 -12.94
N ARG A 100 -25.61 6.29 -12.34
CA ARG A 100 -25.06 7.48 -11.63
C ARG A 100 -24.19 7.20 -10.40
N VAL A 101 -24.05 5.94 -9.96
CA VAL A 101 -23.29 5.56 -8.75
C VAL A 101 -21.84 5.15 -9.07
N SER A 102 -21.51 4.87 -10.33
CA SER A 102 -20.25 4.17 -10.67
C SER A 102 -19.04 5.07 -10.99
N SER A 103 -19.17 6.39 -11.08
CA SER A 103 -18.21 7.14 -11.92
C SER A 103 -17.06 7.85 -11.19
N PHE A 104 -17.09 7.96 -9.86
CA PHE A 104 -16.09 8.76 -9.14
C PHE A 104 -15.42 7.98 -8.00
N ILE A 105 -14.55 7.04 -8.38
CA ILE A 105 -13.54 6.50 -7.46
C ILE A 105 -12.22 7.19 -7.81
N PRO A 106 -11.71 8.11 -6.97
CA PRO A 106 -10.46 8.80 -7.25
C PRO A 106 -9.27 7.83 -7.21
N ASP A 107 -8.22 8.17 -7.97
CA ASP A 107 -6.96 7.42 -7.91
C ASP A 107 -6.28 7.62 -6.55
N LEU A 108 -6.11 6.52 -5.80
CA LEU A 108 -5.50 6.49 -4.48
C LEU A 108 -3.98 6.24 -4.53
N ARG A 109 -3.40 6.00 -5.72
CA ARG A 109 -1.94 5.80 -5.85
C ARG A 109 -1.12 6.99 -5.35
N PRO A 110 -1.50 8.27 -5.62
CA PRO A 110 -0.75 9.40 -5.09
C PRO A 110 -0.79 9.46 -3.56
N LEU A 111 -1.94 9.14 -2.95
CA LEU A 111 -2.07 9.07 -1.49
C LEU A 111 -1.16 8.00 -0.89
N ARG A 112 -1.14 6.79 -1.48
CA ARG A 112 -0.24 5.71 -1.03
C ARG A 112 1.22 6.15 -1.12
N LEU A 113 1.63 6.77 -2.22
CA LEU A 113 2.99 7.26 -2.41
C LEU A 113 3.36 8.32 -1.35
N LEU A 114 2.46 9.26 -1.10
CA LEU A 114 2.65 10.31 -0.07
C LEU A 114 2.77 9.69 1.32
N SER A 115 1.90 8.75 1.69
CA SER A 115 1.99 8.06 2.98
C SER A 115 3.30 7.28 3.11
N TYR A 116 3.73 6.55 2.08
CA TYR A 116 5.04 5.88 2.11
C TYR A 116 6.19 6.88 2.25
N SER A 117 6.15 8.01 1.54
CA SER A 117 7.21 9.01 1.62
C SER A 117 7.37 9.62 3.02
N LYS A 118 6.30 9.70 3.82
CA LYS A 118 6.36 10.17 5.22
C LYS A 118 7.09 9.21 6.14
N HIS A 119 7.07 7.92 5.82
CA HIS A 119 7.75 6.88 6.61
C HIS A 119 9.18 6.62 6.13
N LEU A 120 9.54 7.10 4.94
CA LEU A 120 10.92 7.07 4.45
C LEU A 120 11.71 8.23 5.05
N ASP A 121 12.43 7.95 6.12
CA ASP A 121 13.41 8.87 6.65
C ASP A 121 14.63 8.90 5.71
N THR A 122 14.86 10.02 5.04
CA THR A 122 15.99 10.21 4.11
C THR A 122 17.36 10.12 4.79
N SER A 123 17.42 10.24 6.11
CA SER A 123 18.65 10.09 6.88
C SER A 123 18.97 8.63 7.21
N LYS A 124 17.98 7.73 7.08
CA LYS A 124 18.15 6.31 7.37
C LYS A 124 18.44 5.51 6.11
N ARG A 125 19.19 4.42 6.27
CA ARG A 125 19.51 3.50 5.18
C ARG A 125 18.41 2.46 5.05
N LEU A 126 18.23 1.93 3.85
CA LEU A 126 17.41 0.73 3.65
C LEU A 126 18.12 -0.48 4.24
N CYS A 127 17.38 -1.36 4.91
CA CYS A 127 17.95 -2.55 5.52
C CYS A 127 18.59 -3.44 4.45
N GLN A 128 19.87 -3.77 4.62
CA GLN A 128 20.62 -4.58 3.66
C GLN A 128 20.01 -5.97 3.40
N TYR A 129 19.28 -6.52 4.37
CA TYR A 129 18.64 -7.83 4.24
C TYR A 129 17.39 -7.80 3.37
N GLU A 130 16.80 -6.62 3.15
CA GLU A 130 15.63 -6.45 2.29
C GLU A 130 16.00 -6.13 0.84
N ILE A 131 17.27 -5.93 0.51
CA ILE A 131 17.74 -5.68 -0.86
C ILE A 131 18.44 -6.96 -1.37
N PRO A 132 18.07 -7.54 -2.53
CA PRO A 132 17.09 -7.10 -3.53
C PRO A 132 15.67 -7.70 -3.38
N GLY A 133 15.13 -7.79 -2.17
CA GLY A 133 13.69 -8.05 -1.93
C GLY A 133 13.31 -9.42 -1.39
N GLY A 134 14.27 -10.25 -0.97
CA GLY A 134 14.01 -11.64 -0.56
C GLY A 134 14.23 -11.96 0.92
N GLY A 135 14.90 -11.10 1.68
CA GLY A 135 15.20 -11.36 3.09
C GLY A 135 14.23 -10.66 4.05
N THR A 136 13.99 -11.29 5.19
CA THR A 136 13.30 -10.69 6.33
C THR A 136 14.34 -10.42 7.41
N CYS A 137 14.50 -9.16 7.80
CA CYS A 137 15.33 -8.85 8.94
C CYS A 137 14.67 -9.39 10.20
N ARG A 138 15.46 -10.06 11.05
CA ARG A 138 14.99 -10.66 12.31
C ARG A 138 15.37 -9.82 13.53
N ASP A 139 16.01 -8.69 13.31
CA ASP A 139 16.41 -7.78 14.37
C ASP A 139 15.26 -6.82 14.67
N ASP A 140 14.63 -7.02 15.83
CA ASP A 140 13.54 -6.16 16.32
C ASP A 140 14.00 -4.73 16.59
N ASN A 141 15.32 -4.54 16.75
CA ASN A 141 15.98 -3.27 17.04
C ASN A 141 16.74 -2.71 15.83
N CYS A 142 16.48 -3.21 14.62
CA CYS A 142 17.13 -2.71 13.41
C CYS A 142 16.82 -1.22 13.20
N GLU A 143 17.87 -0.39 13.10
CA GLU A 143 17.72 1.06 12.93
C GLU A 143 17.41 1.47 11.48
N ASP A 144 17.63 0.55 10.53
CA ASP A 144 17.40 0.75 9.11
C ASP A 144 15.91 0.69 8.75
N VAL A 145 15.57 1.21 7.56
CA VAL A 145 14.21 1.23 7.04
C VAL A 145 13.83 -0.12 6.44
N HIS A 146 12.66 -0.63 6.84
CA HIS A 146 12.04 -1.87 6.37
C HIS A 146 10.85 -1.56 5.46
N LEU A 147 10.98 -1.85 4.17
CA LEU A 147 9.93 -1.70 3.15
C LEU A 147 8.74 -2.63 3.43
N SER A 148 9.02 -3.81 3.99
CA SER A 148 8.01 -4.78 4.41
C SER A 148 7.03 -4.21 5.44
N LYS A 149 7.54 -3.39 6.37
CA LYS A 149 6.75 -2.69 7.39
C LYS A 149 6.01 -1.49 6.82
N LEU A 150 6.63 -0.78 5.86
CA LEU A 150 6.05 0.38 5.21
C LEU A 150 4.70 0.07 4.53
N GLY A 151 4.57 -1.12 3.93
CA GLY A 151 3.36 -1.54 3.22
C GLY A 151 2.18 -1.93 4.12
N SER A 152 2.44 -2.25 5.40
CA SER A 152 1.44 -2.79 6.31
C SER A 152 0.44 -1.73 6.80
N ASP A 153 0.92 -0.52 7.08
CA ASP A 153 0.10 0.47 7.78
C ASP A 153 -0.71 1.38 6.85
N GLY A 154 -0.41 1.41 5.55
CA GLY A 154 -1.15 2.18 4.54
C GLY A 154 -1.35 3.66 4.92
N PRO A 155 -2.15 4.41 4.13
CA PRO A 155 -2.65 5.70 4.59
C PRO A 155 -3.67 5.49 5.70
N SER A 156 -3.62 6.34 6.72
CA SER A 156 -4.66 6.36 7.77
C SER A 156 -6.01 6.82 7.19
N ASP A 157 -7.10 6.45 7.85
CA ASP A 157 -8.44 6.86 7.39
C ASP A 157 -8.61 8.39 7.42
N ARG A 158 -7.92 9.07 8.35
CA ARG A 158 -7.92 10.52 8.41
C ARG A 158 -7.22 11.16 7.22
N GLU A 159 -6.03 10.68 6.87
CA GLU A 159 -5.33 11.14 5.65
C GLU A 159 -6.14 10.84 4.40
N THR A 160 -6.79 9.68 4.37
CA THR A 160 -7.67 9.29 3.27
C THR A 160 -8.86 10.24 3.15
N ALA A 161 -9.52 10.58 4.27
CA ALA A 161 -10.64 11.51 4.29
C ALA A 161 -10.25 12.92 3.82
N ASP A 162 -9.12 13.46 4.30
CA ASP A 162 -8.62 14.76 3.89
C ASP A 162 -8.24 14.79 2.39
N TYR A 163 -7.60 13.73 1.91
CA TYR A 163 -7.27 13.56 0.49
C TYR A 163 -8.53 13.50 -0.38
N LEU A 164 -9.50 12.66 -0.01
CA LEU A 164 -10.78 12.54 -0.72
C LEU A 164 -11.53 13.87 -0.75
N PHE A 165 -11.60 14.58 0.38
CA PHE A 165 -12.24 15.90 0.46
C PHE A 165 -11.63 16.91 -0.51
N SER A 166 -10.29 16.88 -0.67
CA SER A 166 -9.57 17.75 -1.60
C SER A 166 -9.80 17.40 -3.08
N LEU A 167 -10.08 16.13 -3.38
CA LEU A 167 -10.29 15.64 -4.75
C LEU A 167 -11.74 15.71 -5.21
N LEU A 168 -12.70 15.61 -4.28
CA LEU A 168 -14.13 15.57 -4.61
C LEU A 168 -14.60 16.92 -5.19
N PRO A 169 -15.27 16.91 -6.36
CA PRO A 169 -15.82 18.13 -6.95
C PRO A 169 -16.76 18.85 -5.98
N ALA A 170 -16.79 20.19 -6.04
CA ALA A 170 -17.62 20.99 -5.16
C ALA A 170 -19.12 20.65 -5.34
N GLU A 171 -19.55 20.35 -6.57
CA GLU A 171 -20.92 19.98 -6.88
C GLU A 171 -21.32 18.66 -6.22
N TRP A 172 -20.41 17.68 -6.20
CA TRP A 172 -20.61 16.41 -5.53
C TRP A 172 -20.74 16.63 -4.02
N ARG A 173 -19.82 17.40 -3.44
CA ARG A 173 -19.83 17.72 -2.02
C ARG A 173 -21.11 18.43 -1.58
N THR A 174 -21.60 19.39 -2.36
CA THR A 174 -22.88 20.07 -2.07
C THR A 174 -24.08 19.14 -2.24
N ALA A 175 -24.08 18.25 -3.24
CA ALA A 175 -25.18 17.31 -3.46
C ALA A 175 -25.36 16.30 -2.32
N TYR A 176 -24.27 15.93 -1.63
CA TYR A 176 -24.26 14.97 -0.53
C TYR A 176 -23.94 15.59 0.84
N ASP A 177 -24.05 16.92 0.97
CA ASP A 177 -23.90 17.62 2.26
C ASP A 177 -22.51 17.41 2.93
N VAL A 178 -21.45 17.26 2.12
CA VAL A 178 -20.08 17.00 2.59
C VAL A 178 -19.26 18.30 2.59
N PHE A 179 -19.35 19.08 3.67
CA PHE A 179 -18.63 20.36 3.80
C PHE A 179 -17.27 20.29 4.50
N SER A 180 -16.92 19.15 5.09
CA SER A 180 -15.61 18.90 5.70
C SER A 180 -15.14 17.47 5.43
N SER A 181 -13.94 17.11 5.87
CA SER A 181 -13.45 15.72 5.82
C SER A 181 -14.07 14.81 6.88
N THR A 182 -14.75 15.37 7.90
CA THR A 182 -15.32 14.61 9.02
C THR A 182 -16.37 13.58 8.57
N PRO A 183 -17.37 13.91 7.73
CA PRO A 183 -18.33 12.92 7.25
C PRO A 183 -17.68 11.77 6.47
N ILE A 184 -16.62 12.07 5.71
CA ILE A 184 -15.87 11.05 4.95
C ILE A 184 -15.11 10.14 5.92
N LEU A 185 -14.49 10.70 6.96
CA LEU A 185 -13.82 9.94 8.00
C LEU A 185 -14.78 9.01 8.74
N ASP A 186 -15.94 9.52 9.14
CA ASP A 186 -16.97 8.73 9.84
C ASP A 186 -17.46 7.58 8.94
N ALA A 187 -17.66 7.83 7.65
CA ALA A 187 -18.03 6.81 6.68
C ALA A 187 -16.94 5.75 6.46
N LEU A 188 -15.66 6.14 6.42
CA LEU A 188 -14.52 5.21 6.33
C LEU A 188 -14.42 4.31 7.56
N GLN A 189 -14.55 4.89 8.76
CA GLN A 189 -14.55 4.13 10.01
C GLN A 189 -15.75 3.17 10.06
N HIS A 190 -16.92 3.63 9.63
CA HIS A 190 -18.11 2.79 9.55
C HIS A 190 -17.91 1.61 8.58
N ALA A 191 -17.38 1.86 7.38
CA ALA A 191 -17.04 0.80 6.41
C ALA A 191 -16.03 -0.21 7.00
N GLN A 192 -15.03 0.27 7.73
CA GLN A 192 -14.06 -0.59 8.41
C GLN A 192 -14.73 -1.48 9.47
N HIS A 193 -15.64 -0.94 10.27
CA HIS A 193 -16.38 -1.72 11.27
C HIS A 193 -17.32 -2.75 10.64
N GLN A 194 -17.91 -2.45 9.48
CA GLN A 194 -18.76 -3.39 8.74
C GLN A 194 -17.98 -4.58 8.15
N ALA A 195 -16.70 -4.38 7.82
CA ALA A 195 -15.81 -5.43 7.30
C ALA A 195 -15.54 -6.57 8.30
N GLY A 196 -15.73 -6.31 9.59
CA GLY A 196 -15.41 -7.25 10.66
C GLY A 196 -13.92 -7.65 10.65
N ASN A 197 -13.65 -8.96 10.60
CA ASN A 197 -12.30 -9.52 10.64
C ASN A 197 -11.64 -9.67 9.25
N ALA A 198 -12.36 -9.37 8.17
CA ALA A 198 -11.80 -9.43 6.83
C ALA A 198 -11.05 -8.12 6.54
N PRO A 199 -9.74 -8.15 6.29
CA PRO A 199 -9.01 -6.95 5.91
C PRO A 199 -9.49 -6.49 4.53
N LEU A 200 -10.33 -5.45 4.50
CA LEU A 200 -10.65 -4.74 3.27
C LEU A 200 -9.42 -4.01 2.77
N ASP A 201 -9.19 -4.08 1.47
CA ASP A 201 -8.23 -3.22 0.82
C ASP A 201 -8.70 -1.75 0.91
N LEU A 202 -7.74 -0.82 0.82
CA LEU A 202 -8.05 0.61 0.93
C LEU A 202 -9.11 1.05 -0.10
N GLN A 203 -9.08 0.47 -1.31
CA GLN A 203 -10.01 0.84 -2.37
C GLN A 203 -11.44 0.36 -2.07
N GLY A 204 -11.61 -0.87 -1.57
CA GLY A 204 -12.88 -1.37 -1.07
C GLY A 204 -13.45 -0.48 0.03
N ARG A 205 -12.64 -0.13 1.04
CA ARG A 205 -13.09 0.76 2.14
C ARG A 205 -13.55 2.13 1.63
N VAL A 206 -12.81 2.75 0.71
CA VAL A 206 -13.19 4.04 0.12
C VAL A 206 -14.49 3.93 -0.68
N THR A 207 -14.65 2.83 -1.42
CA THR A 207 -15.87 2.59 -2.22
C THR A 207 -17.09 2.45 -1.32
N ASP A 208 -16.97 1.66 -0.24
CA ASP A 208 -18.05 1.47 0.74
C ASP A 208 -18.38 2.78 1.46
N ALA A 209 -17.36 3.54 1.88
CA ALA A 209 -17.56 4.84 2.53
C ALA A 209 -18.29 5.85 1.64
N LEU A 210 -17.90 5.95 0.36
CA LEU A 210 -18.60 6.81 -0.59
C LEU A 210 -20.05 6.34 -0.82
N THR A 211 -20.28 5.02 -0.84
CA THR A 211 -21.64 4.46 -0.94
C THR A 211 -22.49 4.85 0.27
N ILE A 212 -21.95 4.76 1.49
CA ILE A 212 -22.63 5.19 2.72
C ILE A 212 -23.05 6.66 2.62
N LEU A 213 -22.15 7.54 2.22
CA LEU A 213 -22.44 8.97 2.06
C LEU A 213 -23.55 9.24 1.03
N MET A 214 -23.56 8.49 -0.07
CA MET A 214 -24.61 8.63 -1.09
C MET A 214 -25.99 8.16 -0.63
N THR A 215 -26.04 7.21 0.30
CA THR A 215 -27.29 6.63 0.81
C THR A 215 -27.86 7.36 2.01
N THR A 216 -27.08 8.22 2.66
CA THR A 216 -27.51 8.95 3.86
C THR A 216 -28.26 10.21 3.42
N PRO A 217 -29.61 10.28 3.54
CA PRO A 217 -30.34 11.48 3.16
C PRO A 217 -29.97 12.63 4.08
N SER A 218 -29.64 13.80 3.50
CA SER A 218 -29.53 15.07 4.24
C SER A 218 -30.89 15.33 4.89
N ALA A 219 -30.90 15.35 6.23
CA ALA A 219 -32.10 15.47 7.06
C ALA A 219 -32.46 16.93 7.31
#